data_AF-A0A844RLS4-F1
#
_entry.id   AF-A0A844RLS4-F1
#
_cell.length_a   1.000
_cell.length_b   1.000
_cell.length_c   1.000
_cell.angle_alpha   90.00
_cell.angle_beta   90.00
_cell.angle_gamma   90.00
#
_symmetry.space_group_name_H-M   'P 1'
#
loop_
_entity.id
_entity.type
_entity.pdbx_description
1 polymer ?
#
loop_
_entity_poly.entity_id
_entity_poly.type
_entity_poly.pdbx_seq_one_letter_code
_entity_poly.pdbx_strand_id
1 'polypeptide(L)'
;MRAPLLERLEELLDRGGTKKDVALLAVSAVALGFSFFAPETLPFNPAWIAIVLCGAPIILGAVIGLVTEFDIKADVLVSLALIAAVAIGEDFAAGEVALIMQLGALLEDLTVAKARAGIERLVHLSPRTARIVRDGVETVVAAEDVQVGDVLRVLPGETVAVDGTVLEGRTSIDESVMTGESLPVDKAPGDEVKSGTVNQFGAFDMRAQRVGEDSSLARMIELVQSADAGKAKIVRLADRWATWIVVIALTAAAGTWLVTGEIIRAVTILVVFCPCALVLATPTAIMAAIGNVTKLGVLVREGDALERLAKVRKVAFDKTGTLTYGRPEVVAVGTIEGSKVDEEQLYSLVASAESMSEHPLGKAVVRGWEQRAAAAPGEAATAEASAAADAASAAPALARPSSFDMVPGRGVRASV
;
A
#
# COMPACT_ATOMS: atom_id res chain seq x y z
N MET A 1 -24.25 -18.17 16.28
CA MET A 1 -23.79 -19.51 15.87
C MET A 1 -24.01 -19.61 14.37
N ARG A 2 -22.95 -19.48 13.56
CA ARG A 2 -23.04 -19.74 12.12
C ARG A 2 -23.33 -21.22 11.92
N ALA A 3 -24.28 -21.58 11.06
CA ALA A 3 -24.60 -22.99 10.82
C ALA A 3 -23.45 -23.61 9.99
N PRO A 4 -22.93 -24.80 10.33
CA PRO A 4 -21.81 -25.44 9.62
C PRO A 4 -22.11 -25.77 8.14
N LEU A 5 -23.37 -25.69 7.73
CA LEU A 5 -23.80 -25.79 6.33
C LEU A 5 -23.52 -24.50 5.54
N LEU A 6 -23.65 -23.33 6.17
CA LEU A 6 -23.41 -22.04 5.51
C LEU A 6 -21.92 -21.86 5.20
N GLU A 7 -21.04 -22.22 6.13
CA GLU A 7 -19.57 -22.16 5.91
C GLU A 7 -19.13 -23.08 4.75
N ARG A 8 -19.72 -24.28 4.64
CA ARG A 8 -19.44 -25.20 3.51
C ARG A 8 -19.94 -24.67 2.17
N LEU A 9 -21.03 -23.91 2.16
CA LEU A 9 -21.58 -23.31 0.95
C LEU A 9 -20.73 -22.11 0.49
N GLU A 10 -20.25 -21.29 1.43
CA GLU A 10 -19.27 -20.22 1.18
C GLU A 10 -17.96 -20.80 0.60
N GLU A 11 -17.39 -21.84 1.22
CA GLU A 11 -16.17 -22.50 0.69
C GLU A 11 -16.35 -23.10 -0.72
N LEU A 12 -17.55 -23.53 -1.09
CA LEU A 12 -17.86 -24.06 -2.42
C LEU A 12 -18.03 -22.96 -3.47
N LEU A 13 -18.58 -21.82 -3.08
CA LEU A 13 -18.67 -20.61 -3.91
C LEU A 13 -17.27 -20.08 -4.25
N ASP A 14 -16.42 -19.90 -3.23
CA ASP A 14 -15.07 -19.34 -3.35
C ASP A 14 -14.06 -20.27 -4.05
N ARG A 15 -14.38 -21.57 -4.16
CA ARG A 15 -13.54 -22.55 -4.85
C ARG A 15 -13.46 -22.28 -6.36
N GLY A 16 -12.29 -21.86 -6.83
CA GLY A 16 -11.93 -21.79 -8.25
C GLY A 16 -11.56 -20.39 -8.77
N GLY A 17 -11.89 -19.34 -8.00
CA GLY A 17 -11.55 -17.94 -8.28
C GLY A 17 -12.01 -17.43 -9.66
N THR A 18 -11.48 -16.28 -10.06
CA THR A 18 -11.89 -15.52 -11.25
C THR A 18 -11.88 -16.32 -12.57
N LYS A 19 -11.00 -17.32 -12.69
CA LYS A 19 -10.91 -18.18 -13.89
C LYS A 19 -12.14 -19.08 -14.05
N LYS A 20 -12.68 -19.60 -12.94
CA LYS A 20 -13.92 -20.38 -12.94
C LYS A 20 -15.09 -19.49 -13.38
N ASP A 21 -15.21 -18.29 -12.82
CA ASP A 21 -16.34 -17.39 -13.12
C ASP A 21 -16.36 -16.96 -14.59
N VAL A 22 -15.18 -16.67 -15.16
CA VAL A 22 -15.03 -16.40 -16.60
C VAL A 22 -15.47 -17.61 -17.44
N ALA A 23 -15.08 -18.82 -17.06
CA ALA A 23 -15.47 -20.03 -17.78
C ALA A 23 -16.99 -20.30 -17.68
N LEU A 24 -17.58 -20.13 -16.50
CA LEU A 24 -19.02 -20.27 -16.27
C LEU A 24 -19.82 -19.26 -17.09
N LEU A 25 -19.37 -18.00 -17.14
CA LEU A 25 -19.98 -16.96 -17.97
C LEU A 25 -19.87 -17.27 -19.46
N ALA A 26 -18.71 -17.73 -19.93
CA ALA A 26 -18.52 -18.07 -21.34
C ALA A 26 -19.45 -19.22 -21.76
N VAL A 27 -19.55 -20.28 -20.94
CA VAL A 27 -20.46 -21.41 -21.20
C VAL A 27 -21.92 -20.95 -21.19
N SER A 28 -22.29 -20.08 -20.24
CA SER A 28 -23.65 -19.55 -20.12
C SER A 28 -24.04 -18.64 -21.29
N ALA A 29 -23.11 -17.80 -21.76
CA ALA A 29 -23.33 -16.93 -22.92
C ALA A 29 -23.51 -17.74 -24.20
N VAL A 30 -22.70 -18.79 -24.40
CA VAL A 30 -22.83 -19.72 -25.53
C VAL A 30 -24.18 -20.44 -25.45
N ALA A 31 -24.58 -20.94 -24.29
CA ALA A 31 -25.86 -21.63 -24.11
C ALA A 31 -27.06 -20.71 -24.39
N LEU A 32 -27.02 -19.45 -23.95
CA LEU A 32 -28.06 -18.46 -24.27
C LEU A 32 -28.09 -18.14 -25.77
N GLY A 33 -26.94 -18.02 -26.41
CA GLY A 33 -26.85 -17.88 -27.87
C GLY A 33 -27.53 -19.04 -28.60
N PHE A 34 -27.29 -20.28 -28.16
CA PHE A 34 -27.98 -21.45 -28.70
C PHE A 34 -29.49 -21.43 -28.43
N SER A 35 -29.92 -21.01 -27.24
CA SER A 35 -31.35 -20.85 -26.91
C SER A 35 -32.04 -19.84 -27.83
N PHE A 36 -31.37 -18.74 -28.19
CA PHE A 36 -31.91 -17.70 -29.08
C PHE A 36 -31.97 -18.13 -30.56
N PHE A 37 -30.89 -18.71 -31.08
CA PHE A 37 -30.77 -19.03 -32.51
C PHE A 37 -31.29 -20.41 -32.90
N ALA A 38 -31.33 -21.37 -31.97
CA ALA A 38 -31.62 -22.77 -32.27
C ALA A 38 -32.45 -23.47 -31.16
N PRO A 39 -33.61 -22.92 -30.77
CA PRO A 39 -34.37 -23.37 -29.59
C PRO A 39 -34.84 -24.83 -29.66
N GLU A 40 -35.02 -25.40 -30.85
CA GLU A 40 -35.54 -26.78 -31.03
C GLU A 40 -34.45 -27.85 -31.23
N THR A 41 -33.16 -27.49 -31.16
CA THR A 41 -32.06 -28.44 -31.45
C THR A 41 -31.76 -29.42 -30.32
N LEU A 42 -32.21 -29.12 -29.10
CA LEU A 42 -31.96 -29.91 -27.90
C LEU A 42 -33.26 -30.28 -27.19
N PRO A 43 -33.31 -31.42 -26.47
CA PRO A 43 -34.52 -31.87 -25.76
C PRO A 43 -34.86 -31.02 -24.53
N PHE A 44 -34.03 -30.01 -24.20
CA PHE A 44 -34.22 -29.07 -23.11
C PHE A 44 -33.83 -27.66 -23.57
N ASN A 45 -34.42 -26.63 -22.97
CA ASN A 45 -34.07 -25.25 -23.28
C ASN A 45 -32.63 -24.94 -22.79
N PRO A 46 -31.68 -24.60 -23.68
CA PRO A 46 -30.30 -24.33 -23.30
C PRO A 46 -30.14 -23.19 -22.28
N ALA A 47 -31.13 -22.29 -22.15
CA ALA A 47 -31.14 -21.22 -21.14
C ALA A 47 -31.01 -21.74 -19.69
N TRP A 48 -31.44 -22.98 -19.42
CA TRP A 48 -31.27 -23.63 -18.12
C TRP A 48 -29.79 -23.75 -17.70
N ILE A 49 -28.87 -23.86 -18.66
CA ILE A 49 -27.44 -23.87 -18.36
C ILE A 49 -27.02 -22.53 -17.74
N ALA A 50 -27.46 -21.40 -18.31
CA ALA A 50 -27.16 -20.08 -17.77
C ALA A 50 -27.85 -19.84 -16.41
N ILE A 51 -29.11 -20.26 -16.27
CA ILE A 51 -29.86 -20.16 -15.00
C ILE A 51 -29.14 -20.93 -13.89
N VAL A 52 -28.65 -22.13 -14.16
CA VAL A 52 -27.98 -22.95 -13.13
C VAL A 52 -26.58 -22.42 -12.84
N LEU A 53 -25.77 -22.15 -13.87
CA LEU A 53 -24.37 -21.76 -13.69
C LEU A 53 -24.20 -20.35 -13.13
N CYS A 54 -25.04 -19.38 -13.56
CA CYS A 54 -24.97 -17.99 -13.12
C CYS A 54 -26.05 -17.65 -12.08
N GLY A 55 -27.24 -18.24 -12.14
CA GLY A 55 -28.33 -17.92 -11.22
C GLY A 55 -28.22 -18.61 -9.85
N ALA A 56 -27.71 -19.84 -9.78
CA ALA A 56 -27.57 -20.53 -8.49
C ALA A 56 -26.60 -19.83 -7.51
N PRO A 57 -25.42 -19.31 -7.95
CA PRO A 57 -24.57 -18.49 -7.09
C PRO A 57 -25.28 -17.26 -6.53
N ILE A 58 -26.06 -16.55 -7.36
CA ILE A 58 -26.81 -15.34 -6.96
C ILE A 58 -27.86 -15.68 -5.89
N ILE A 59 -28.66 -16.72 -6.13
CA ILE A 59 -29.68 -17.17 -5.16
C ILE A 59 -29.02 -17.58 -3.84
N LEU A 60 -27.92 -18.33 -3.91
CA LEU A 60 -27.21 -18.80 -2.72
C LEU A 60 -26.63 -17.62 -1.93
N GLY A 61 -26.01 -16.66 -2.61
CA GLY A 61 -25.50 -15.43 -1.99
C GLY A 61 -26.61 -14.62 -1.32
N ALA A 62 -27.75 -14.46 -1.99
CA ALA A 62 -28.91 -13.76 -1.43
C ALA A 62 -29.47 -14.46 -0.18
N VAL A 63 -29.55 -15.79 -0.18
CA VAL A 63 -30.00 -16.57 0.99
C VAL A 63 -29.01 -16.42 2.14
N ILE A 64 -27.70 -16.52 1.87
CA ILE A 64 -26.66 -16.34 2.88
C ILE A 64 -26.79 -14.93 3.48
N GLY A 65 -26.72 -13.88 2.66
CA GLY A 65 -26.78 -12.48 3.13
C GLY A 65 -28.06 -12.14 3.88
N LEU A 66 -29.21 -12.65 3.45
CA LEU A 66 -30.48 -12.45 4.15
C LEU A 66 -30.50 -13.10 5.53
N VAL A 67 -29.88 -14.29 5.68
CA VAL A 67 -29.90 -15.07 6.92
C VAL A 67 -28.79 -14.63 7.89
N THR A 68 -27.61 -14.24 7.39
CA THR A 68 -26.45 -13.90 8.22
C THR A 68 -26.41 -12.43 8.60
N GLU A 69 -26.72 -11.53 7.67
CA GLU A 69 -26.54 -10.08 7.83
C GLU A 69 -27.87 -9.32 7.95
N PHE A 70 -29.01 -9.98 7.71
CA PHE A 70 -30.33 -9.34 7.55
C PHE A 70 -30.32 -8.20 6.51
N ASP A 71 -29.42 -8.29 5.53
CA ASP A 71 -29.19 -7.22 4.59
C ASP A 71 -30.07 -7.41 3.35
N ILE A 72 -31.03 -6.50 3.17
CA ILE A 72 -31.93 -6.49 2.00
C ILE A 72 -31.21 -5.74 0.88
N LYS A 73 -30.21 -6.42 0.30
CA LYS A 73 -29.38 -5.94 -0.81
C LYS A 73 -30.00 -6.27 -2.18
N ALA A 74 -29.35 -5.78 -3.23
CA ALA A 74 -29.73 -6.00 -4.63
C ALA A 74 -29.93 -7.49 -4.97
N ASP A 75 -29.14 -8.38 -4.37
CA ASP A 75 -29.15 -9.82 -4.62
C ASP A 75 -30.49 -10.48 -4.30
N VAL A 76 -31.21 -9.99 -3.29
CA VAL A 76 -32.54 -10.49 -2.92
C VAL A 76 -33.56 -10.20 -4.03
N LEU A 77 -33.50 -9.00 -4.59
CA LEU A 77 -34.42 -8.57 -5.65
C LEU A 77 -34.12 -9.28 -6.97
N VAL A 78 -32.84 -9.45 -7.32
CA VAL A 78 -32.42 -10.24 -8.48
C VAL A 78 -32.82 -11.71 -8.32
N SER A 79 -32.60 -12.30 -7.14
CA SER A 79 -32.98 -13.69 -6.86
C SER A 79 -34.48 -13.89 -6.98
N LEU A 80 -35.29 -12.98 -6.44
CA LEU A 80 -36.74 -13.04 -6.56
C LEU A 80 -37.19 -12.91 -8.02
N ALA A 81 -36.60 -11.98 -8.77
CA ALA A 81 -36.90 -11.80 -10.19
C ALA A 81 -36.57 -13.05 -11.01
N LEU A 82 -35.42 -13.68 -10.73
CA LEU A 82 -34.96 -14.88 -11.42
C LEU A 82 -35.84 -16.10 -11.09
N ILE A 83 -36.16 -16.32 -9.82
CA ILE A 83 -37.11 -17.38 -9.40
C ILE A 83 -38.48 -17.15 -10.03
N ALA A 84 -38.97 -15.90 -10.01
CA ALA A 84 -40.27 -15.57 -10.57
C ALA A 84 -40.28 -15.80 -12.08
N ALA A 85 -39.27 -15.35 -12.83
CA ALA A 85 -39.15 -15.56 -14.27
C ALA A 85 -39.17 -17.05 -14.66
N VAL A 86 -38.43 -17.89 -13.92
CA VAL A 86 -38.46 -19.36 -14.11
C VAL A 86 -39.86 -19.92 -13.81
N ALA A 87 -40.53 -19.43 -12.75
CA ALA A 87 -41.86 -19.91 -12.38
C ALA A 87 -42.96 -19.57 -13.41
N ILE A 88 -42.81 -18.50 -14.19
CA ILE A 88 -43.73 -18.15 -15.30
C ILE A 88 -43.37 -18.85 -16.62
N GLY A 89 -42.26 -19.58 -16.68
CA GLY A 89 -41.76 -20.24 -17.89
C GLY A 89 -40.96 -19.33 -18.82
N GLU A 90 -40.55 -18.14 -18.36
CA GLU A 90 -39.70 -17.20 -19.10
C GLU A 90 -38.21 -17.55 -18.93
N ASP A 91 -37.85 -18.76 -19.33
CA ASP A 91 -36.51 -19.34 -19.13
C ASP A 91 -35.41 -18.51 -19.79
N PHE A 92 -35.66 -17.99 -20.99
CA PHE A 92 -34.68 -17.17 -21.71
C PHE A 92 -34.38 -15.87 -20.96
N ALA A 93 -35.41 -15.16 -20.50
CA ALA A 93 -35.25 -13.92 -19.75
C ALA A 93 -34.56 -14.17 -18.40
N ALA A 94 -34.90 -15.27 -17.71
CA ALA A 94 -34.24 -15.65 -16.47
C ALA A 94 -32.73 -15.91 -16.68
N GLY A 95 -32.37 -16.61 -17.75
CA GLY A 95 -30.97 -16.87 -18.10
C GLY A 95 -30.21 -15.61 -18.51
N GLU A 96 -30.82 -14.71 -19.28
CA GLU A 96 -30.23 -13.42 -19.66
C GLU A 96 -29.93 -12.56 -18.44
N VAL A 97 -30.89 -12.42 -17.52
CA VAL A 97 -30.69 -11.70 -16.27
C VAL A 97 -29.56 -12.34 -15.47
N ALA A 98 -29.55 -13.67 -15.31
CA ALA A 98 -28.47 -14.37 -14.61
C ALA A 98 -27.08 -14.05 -15.17
N LEU A 99 -26.95 -14.07 -16.50
CA LEU A 99 -25.69 -13.80 -17.20
C LEU A 99 -25.21 -12.36 -16.98
N ILE A 100 -26.09 -11.37 -17.19
CA ILE A 100 -25.74 -9.95 -17.07
C ILE A 100 -25.34 -9.62 -15.63
N MET A 101 -26.06 -10.17 -14.66
CA MET A 101 -25.79 -9.95 -13.23
C MET A 101 -24.45 -10.56 -12.81
N GLN A 102 -24.18 -11.81 -13.20
CA GLN A 102 -22.92 -12.48 -12.88
C GLN A 102 -21.73 -11.80 -13.60
N LEU A 103 -21.93 -11.29 -14.82
CA LEU A 103 -20.91 -10.51 -15.53
C LEU A 103 -20.61 -9.20 -14.79
N GLY A 104 -21.63 -8.52 -14.28
CA GLY A 104 -21.48 -7.31 -13.46
C GLY A 104 -20.66 -7.56 -12.20
N ALA A 105 -20.98 -8.62 -11.45
CA ALA A 105 -20.23 -9.05 -10.27
C ALA A 105 -18.76 -9.38 -10.61
N LEU A 106 -18.52 -10.13 -11.69
CA LEU A 106 -17.16 -10.43 -12.14
C LEU A 106 -16.37 -9.15 -12.48
N LEU A 107 -16.99 -8.18 -13.16
CA LEU A 107 -16.34 -6.93 -13.52
C LEU A 107 -15.99 -6.09 -12.27
N GLU A 108 -16.83 -6.15 -11.23
CA GLU A 108 -16.53 -5.56 -9.93
C GLU A 108 -15.30 -6.22 -9.31
N ASP A 109 -15.32 -7.54 -9.14
CA ASP A 109 -14.23 -8.30 -8.53
C ASP A 109 -12.91 -8.06 -9.26
N LEU A 110 -12.94 -8.06 -10.60
CA LEU A 110 -11.77 -7.75 -11.42
C LEU A 110 -11.26 -6.33 -11.18
N THR A 111 -12.15 -5.36 -11.01
CA THR A 111 -11.76 -3.96 -10.78
C THR A 111 -11.14 -3.77 -9.40
N VAL A 112 -11.74 -4.38 -8.37
CA VAL A 112 -11.22 -4.39 -7.00
C VAL A 112 -9.89 -5.12 -6.94
N ALA A 113 -9.80 -6.31 -7.55
CA ALA A 113 -8.57 -7.10 -7.61
C ALA A 113 -7.46 -6.37 -8.36
N LYS A 114 -7.76 -5.67 -9.46
CA LYS A 114 -6.75 -4.89 -10.21
C LYS A 114 -6.24 -3.68 -9.41
N ALA A 115 -7.10 -3.05 -8.61
CA ALA A 115 -6.67 -2.00 -7.67
C ALA A 115 -5.73 -2.57 -6.61
N ARG A 116 -6.07 -3.74 -6.03
CA ARG A 116 -5.22 -4.47 -5.07
C ARG A 116 -3.93 -5.02 -5.69
N ALA A 117 -3.92 -5.42 -6.96
CA ALA A 117 -2.73 -5.95 -7.62
C ALA A 117 -1.62 -4.89 -7.80
N GLY A 118 -2.00 -3.60 -7.94
CA GLY A 118 -1.02 -2.50 -7.95
C GLY A 118 -0.27 -2.39 -6.62
N ILE A 119 -0.95 -2.76 -5.54
CA ILE A 119 -0.44 -2.77 -4.17
C ILE A 119 0.39 -4.04 -3.94
N GLU A 120 -0.10 -5.18 -4.39
CA GLU A 120 0.55 -6.48 -4.22
C GLU A 120 1.91 -6.56 -4.95
N ARG A 121 2.09 -5.78 -6.02
CA ARG A 121 3.41 -5.57 -6.63
C ARG A 121 4.43 -4.98 -5.67
N LEU A 122 4.02 -4.15 -4.70
CA LEU A 122 4.91 -3.66 -3.63
C LEU A 122 5.32 -4.80 -2.68
N VAL A 123 4.42 -5.75 -2.42
CA VAL A 123 4.70 -6.95 -1.61
C VAL A 123 5.71 -7.87 -2.32
N HIS A 124 5.62 -8.00 -3.65
CA HIS A 124 6.57 -8.79 -4.43
C HIS A 124 7.97 -8.17 -4.51
N LEU A 125 8.14 -6.89 -4.13
CA LEU A 125 9.43 -6.23 -3.99
C LEU A 125 10.08 -6.48 -2.62
N SER A 126 9.35 -7.11 -1.66
CA SER A 126 9.93 -7.48 -0.36
C SER A 126 11.06 -8.49 -0.55
N PRO A 127 12.29 -8.15 -0.14
CA PRO A 127 13.41 -9.07 -0.21
C PRO A 127 13.14 -10.24 0.73
N ARG A 128 13.28 -11.46 0.22
CA ARG A 128 13.12 -12.68 1.05
C ARG A 128 14.37 -13.03 1.82
N THR A 129 15.51 -12.52 1.37
CA THR A 129 16.82 -12.87 1.90
C THR A 129 17.65 -11.62 2.12
N ALA A 130 18.52 -11.69 3.12
CA ALA A 130 19.49 -10.66 3.45
C ALA A 130 20.87 -11.30 3.61
N ARG A 131 21.92 -10.58 3.24
CA ARG A 131 23.31 -11.01 3.39
C ARG A 131 23.92 -10.32 4.60
N ILE A 132 24.15 -11.07 5.67
CA ILE A 132 24.79 -10.59 6.89
C ILE A 132 26.30 -10.84 6.80
N VAL A 133 27.10 -9.90 7.30
CA VAL A 133 28.55 -10.01 7.46
C VAL A 133 28.86 -10.13 8.96
N ARG A 134 29.39 -11.28 9.39
CA ARG A 134 29.89 -11.52 10.76
C ARG A 134 31.30 -12.07 10.69
N ASP A 135 32.24 -11.45 11.40
CA ASP A 135 33.66 -11.85 11.44
C ASP A 135 34.31 -12.00 10.05
N GLY A 136 33.88 -11.17 9.09
CA GLY A 136 34.36 -11.21 7.69
C GLY A 136 33.76 -12.33 6.83
N VAL A 137 32.85 -13.13 7.37
CA VAL A 137 32.13 -14.18 6.64
C VAL A 137 30.73 -13.70 6.25
N GLU A 138 30.42 -13.80 4.96
CA GLU A 138 29.10 -13.48 4.42
C GLU A 138 28.17 -14.70 4.55
N THR A 139 27.00 -14.50 5.16
CA THR A 139 25.97 -15.53 5.29
C THR A 139 24.63 -14.99 4.80
N VAL A 140 23.96 -15.73 3.92
CA VAL A 140 22.62 -15.38 3.45
C VAL A 140 21.59 -15.99 4.41
N VAL A 141 20.74 -15.14 4.98
CA VAL A 141 19.65 -15.52 5.91
C VAL A 141 18.31 -15.04 5.36
N ALA A 142 17.20 -15.50 5.93
CA ALA A 142 15.90 -14.91 5.62
C ALA A 142 15.88 -13.46 6.10
N ALA A 143 15.20 -12.57 5.37
CA ALA A 143 15.08 -11.16 5.77
C ALA A 143 14.41 -10.99 7.15
N GLU A 144 13.60 -11.96 7.54
CA GLU A 144 12.89 -12.05 8.82
C GLU A 144 13.84 -12.33 10.00
N ASP A 145 14.98 -12.98 9.75
CA ASP A 145 15.96 -13.36 10.77
C ASP A 145 16.97 -12.25 11.07
N VAL A 146 16.91 -11.13 10.33
CA VAL A 146 17.82 -9.99 10.50
C VAL A 146 17.47 -9.24 11.78
N GLN A 147 18.48 -8.99 12.62
CA GLN A 147 18.31 -8.28 13.87
C GLN A 147 18.85 -6.84 13.79
N VAL A 148 18.30 -5.96 14.62
CA VAL A 148 18.82 -4.59 14.75
C VAL A 148 20.29 -4.64 15.18
N GLY A 149 21.13 -3.88 14.50
CA GLY A 149 22.58 -3.85 14.73
C GLY A 149 23.40 -4.80 13.86
N ASP A 150 22.77 -5.77 13.18
CA ASP A 150 23.46 -6.61 12.20
C ASP A 150 24.09 -5.75 11.09
N VAL A 151 25.24 -6.18 10.59
CA VAL A 151 25.90 -5.57 9.42
C VAL A 151 25.50 -6.38 8.19
N LEU A 152 24.90 -5.71 7.22
CA LEU A 152 24.47 -6.30 5.96
C LEU A 152 25.32 -5.77 4.82
N ARG A 153 25.68 -6.65 3.89
CA ARG A 153 26.30 -6.27 2.63
C ARG A 153 25.28 -6.32 1.52
N VAL A 154 25.15 -5.23 0.77
CA VAL A 154 24.23 -5.12 -0.36
C VAL A 154 25.03 -4.94 -1.64
N LEU A 155 24.90 -5.88 -2.58
CA LEU A 155 25.59 -5.86 -3.86
C LEU A 155 24.80 -5.07 -4.92
N PRO A 156 25.44 -4.62 -6.02
CA PRO A 156 24.74 -4.01 -7.14
C PRO A 156 23.66 -4.94 -7.70
N GLY A 157 22.47 -4.39 -7.93
CA GLY A 157 21.27 -5.11 -8.36
C GLY A 157 20.48 -5.79 -7.23
N GLU A 158 21.02 -5.86 -6.00
CA GLU A 158 20.29 -6.39 -4.85
C GLU A 158 19.32 -5.35 -4.26
N THR A 159 18.20 -5.82 -3.73
CA THR A 159 17.22 -4.99 -3.02
C THR A 159 17.56 -4.97 -1.53
N VAL A 160 17.45 -3.79 -0.93
CA VAL A 160 17.73 -3.58 0.49
C VAL A 160 16.64 -4.23 1.34
N ALA A 161 17.00 -5.21 2.17
CA ALA A 161 16.05 -6.00 2.94
C ALA A 161 15.39 -5.25 4.12
N VAL A 162 16.15 -4.41 4.82
CA VAL A 162 15.72 -3.73 6.05
C VAL A 162 16.19 -2.28 6.04
N ASP A 163 15.58 -1.41 6.84
CA ASP A 163 16.05 -0.02 6.95
C ASP A 163 17.34 0.03 7.77
N GLY A 164 18.24 0.93 7.38
CA GLY A 164 19.50 1.09 8.08
C GLY A 164 20.32 2.29 7.63
N THR A 165 21.58 2.30 8.04
CA THR A 165 22.55 3.36 7.72
C THR A 165 23.78 2.77 7.07
N VAL A 166 24.27 3.38 6.00
CA VAL A 166 25.51 2.98 5.33
C VAL A 166 26.69 3.12 6.30
N LEU A 167 27.48 2.06 6.44
CA LEU A 167 28.72 2.03 7.20
C LEU A 167 29.92 2.25 6.28
N GLU A 168 30.00 1.50 5.19
CA GLU A 168 31.12 1.52 4.25
C GLU A 168 30.63 1.38 2.81
N GLY A 169 31.39 1.96 1.88
CA GLY A 169 31.05 1.98 0.45
C GLY A 169 30.23 3.20 0.04
N ARG A 170 30.12 3.38 -1.28
CA ARG A 170 29.32 4.41 -1.92
C ARG A 170 28.49 3.77 -3.03
N THR A 171 27.26 4.22 -3.16
CA THR A 171 26.29 3.64 -4.08
C THR A 171 25.32 4.71 -4.60
N SER A 172 24.62 4.42 -5.68
CA SER A 172 23.37 5.10 -6.02
C SER A 172 22.22 4.12 -5.84
N ILE A 173 21.19 4.55 -5.14
CA ILE A 173 20.05 3.73 -4.79
C ILE A 173 18.82 4.23 -5.53
N ASP A 174 18.11 3.31 -6.19
CA ASP A 174 16.81 3.58 -6.78
C ASP A 174 15.74 3.53 -5.69
N GLU A 175 15.27 4.71 -5.29
CA GLU A 175 14.17 4.89 -4.33
C GLU A 175 12.80 5.06 -5.01
N SER A 176 12.67 4.79 -6.33
CA SER A 176 11.43 5.02 -7.09
C SER A 176 10.22 4.26 -6.53
N VAL A 177 10.45 3.08 -5.97
CA VAL A 177 9.41 2.27 -5.31
C VAL A 177 8.82 2.97 -4.09
N MET A 178 9.65 3.72 -3.35
CA MET A 178 9.25 4.35 -2.09
C MET A 178 8.83 5.82 -2.27
N THR A 179 9.44 6.52 -3.23
CA THR A 179 9.28 7.96 -3.43
C THR A 179 8.54 8.33 -4.70
N GLY A 180 8.50 7.43 -5.69
CA GLY A 180 8.01 7.71 -7.05
C GLY A 180 9.01 8.46 -7.93
N GLU A 181 10.16 8.90 -7.41
CA GLU A 181 11.17 9.62 -8.18
C GLU A 181 12.05 8.65 -8.98
N SER A 182 12.25 8.91 -10.27
CA SER A 182 12.94 7.99 -11.19
C SER A 182 14.47 8.15 -11.21
N LEU A 183 15.01 9.19 -10.56
CA LEU A 183 16.45 9.41 -10.49
C LEU A 183 17.03 8.69 -9.26
N PRO A 184 18.05 7.84 -9.43
CA PRO A 184 18.75 7.23 -8.30
C PRO A 184 19.38 8.30 -7.40
N VAL A 185 19.37 8.04 -6.10
CA VAL A 185 19.93 8.92 -5.06
C VAL A 185 21.27 8.36 -4.61
N ASP A 186 22.31 9.19 -4.66
CA ASP A 186 23.63 8.81 -4.18
C ASP A 186 23.65 8.71 -2.64
N LYS A 187 24.35 7.68 -2.14
CA LYS A 187 24.50 7.40 -0.71
C LYS A 187 25.98 7.20 -0.36
N ALA A 188 26.36 7.77 0.77
CA ALA A 188 27.67 7.65 1.38
C ALA A 188 27.57 7.15 2.83
N PRO A 189 28.69 6.79 3.47
CA PRO A 189 28.70 6.41 4.88
C PRO A 189 28.00 7.46 5.76
N GLY A 190 27.10 7.00 6.63
CA GLY A 190 26.25 7.84 7.47
C GLY A 190 24.86 8.16 6.88
N ASP A 191 24.62 7.88 5.60
CA ASP A 191 23.30 8.08 4.99
C ASP A 191 22.33 6.94 5.30
N GLU A 192 21.04 7.27 5.38
CA GLU A 192 19.97 6.30 5.58
C GLU A 192 19.56 5.65 4.25
N VAL A 193 19.26 4.35 4.37
CA VAL A 193 18.76 3.51 3.29
C VAL A 193 17.48 2.83 3.76
N LYS A 194 16.50 2.76 2.87
CA LYS A 194 15.17 2.20 3.16
C LYS A 194 15.05 0.79 2.59
N SER A 195 14.31 -0.07 3.27
CA SER A 195 13.91 -1.38 2.77
C SER A 195 13.10 -1.25 1.47
N GLY A 196 13.30 -2.16 0.52
CA GLY A 196 12.59 -2.18 -0.77
C GLY A 196 13.22 -1.33 -1.87
N THR A 197 14.25 -0.54 -1.57
CA THR A 197 15.01 0.21 -2.57
C THR A 197 16.06 -0.67 -3.23
N VAL A 198 16.43 -0.38 -4.48
CA VAL A 198 17.38 -1.21 -5.25
C VAL A 198 18.74 -0.53 -5.31
N ASN A 199 19.79 -1.26 -4.92
CA ASN A 199 21.16 -0.81 -5.12
C ASN A 199 21.49 -0.88 -6.63
N GLN A 200 21.88 0.23 -7.25
CA GLN A 200 22.26 0.25 -8.67
C GLN A 200 23.77 0.04 -8.86
N PHE A 201 24.61 0.64 -8.01
CA PHE A 201 26.05 0.71 -8.22
C PHE A 201 26.84 0.55 -6.94
N GLY A 202 27.99 -0.12 -7.01
CA GLY A 202 28.87 -0.33 -5.86
C GLY A 202 28.30 -1.30 -4.82
N ALA A 203 29.16 -2.08 -4.18
CA ALA A 203 28.78 -2.79 -2.97
C ALA A 203 28.92 -1.84 -1.77
N PHE A 204 27.99 -1.94 -0.83
CA PHE A 204 28.09 -1.18 0.42
C PHE A 204 27.67 -2.05 1.60
N ASP A 205 28.23 -1.74 2.76
CA ASP A 205 27.90 -2.36 4.03
C ASP A 205 27.03 -1.38 4.82
N MET A 206 25.96 -1.88 5.45
CA MET A 206 25.01 -1.09 6.22
C MET A 206 24.70 -1.73 7.56
N ARG A 207 24.35 -0.91 8.56
CA ARG A 207 23.85 -1.37 9.85
C ARG A 207 22.33 -1.37 9.87
N ALA A 208 21.73 -2.52 10.18
CA ALA A 208 20.29 -2.64 10.36
C ALA A 208 19.80 -1.78 11.54
N GLN A 209 18.74 -1.01 11.31
CA GLN A 209 18.11 -0.17 12.34
C GLN A 209 16.64 -0.53 12.57
N ARG A 210 15.86 -0.73 11.50
CA ARG A 210 14.44 -1.12 11.59
C ARG A 210 14.21 -2.35 10.73
N VAL A 211 13.81 -3.45 11.37
CA VAL A 211 13.73 -4.80 10.79
C VAL A 211 12.30 -5.34 10.93
N GLY A 212 11.94 -6.38 10.17
CA GLY A 212 10.62 -7.00 10.23
C GLY A 212 9.47 -6.01 9.99
N GLU A 213 8.46 -6.05 10.86
CA GLU A 213 7.26 -5.19 10.82
C GLU A 213 7.58 -3.69 10.96
N ASP A 214 8.70 -3.34 11.60
CA ASP A 214 9.12 -1.95 11.77
C ASP A 214 9.79 -1.36 10.53
N SER A 215 10.12 -2.16 9.51
CA SER A 215 10.73 -1.66 8.28
C SER A 215 9.77 -0.76 7.49
N SER A 216 10.33 0.17 6.70
CA SER A 216 9.53 1.12 5.93
C SER A 216 8.64 0.42 4.89
N LEU A 217 9.12 -0.67 4.28
CA LEU A 217 8.37 -1.47 3.33
C LEU A 217 7.29 -2.31 4.03
N ALA A 218 7.58 -2.95 5.16
CA ALA A 218 6.58 -3.72 5.90
C ALA A 218 5.42 -2.83 6.38
N ARG A 219 5.72 -1.63 6.89
CA ARG A 219 4.69 -0.64 7.22
C ARG A 219 3.89 -0.21 6.00
N MET A 220 4.53 -0.01 4.84
CA MET A 220 3.81 0.28 3.61
C MET A 220 2.87 -0.87 3.24
N ILE A 221 3.31 -2.13 3.32
CA ILE A 221 2.49 -3.30 3.03
C ILE A 221 1.30 -3.40 3.98
N GLU A 222 1.53 -3.27 5.29
CA GLU A 222 0.48 -3.30 6.32
C GLU A 222 -0.54 -2.17 6.10
N LEU A 223 -0.04 -0.95 5.84
CA LEU A 223 -0.88 0.21 5.55
C LEU A 223 -1.83 -0.06 4.39
N VAL A 224 -1.37 -0.73 3.34
CA VAL A 224 -2.20 -0.96 2.18
C VAL A 224 -3.06 -2.22 2.30
N GLN A 225 -2.60 -3.26 2.98
CA GLN A 225 -3.46 -4.41 3.32
C GLN A 225 -4.61 -4.00 4.25
N SER A 226 -4.40 -2.97 5.09
CA SER A 226 -5.45 -2.39 5.92
C SER A 226 -6.42 -1.46 5.17
N ALA A 227 -6.23 -1.25 3.86
CA ALA A 227 -7.07 -0.35 3.07
C ALA A 227 -8.45 -0.95 2.76
N ASP A 228 -9.49 -0.30 3.25
CA ASP A 228 -10.88 -0.74 3.11
C ASP A 228 -11.76 0.34 2.44
N ALA A 229 -12.39 -0.01 1.30
CA ALA A 229 -13.37 0.86 0.64
C ALA A 229 -14.71 0.92 1.38
N GLY A 230 -15.10 -0.13 2.12
CA GLY A 230 -16.39 -0.23 2.80
C GLY A 230 -16.60 0.87 3.85
N LYS A 231 -15.51 1.49 4.32
CA LYS A 231 -15.54 2.62 5.25
C LYS A 231 -15.96 3.94 4.60
N ALA A 232 -16.03 4.05 3.28
CA ALA A 232 -16.49 5.26 2.59
C ALA A 232 -17.94 5.61 2.95
N LYS A 233 -18.20 6.90 3.21
CA LYS A 233 -19.55 7.39 3.56
C LYS A 233 -20.48 7.32 2.36
N ILE A 234 -19.94 7.56 1.16
CA ILE A 234 -20.72 7.50 -0.09
C ILE A 234 -21.20 6.07 -0.39
N VAL A 235 -20.42 5.05 -0.04
CA VAL A 235 -20.80 3.63 -0.19
C VAL A 235 -22.01 3.31 0.69
N ARG A 236 -21.94 3.66 1.99
CA ARG A 236 -23.10 3.48 2.89
C ARG A 236 -24.33 4.27 2.47
N LEU A 237 -24.15 5.44 1.86
CA LEU A 237 -25.27 6.21 1.32
C LEU A 237 -25.89 5.50 0.12
N ALA A 238 -25.08 4.99 -0.81
CA ALA A 238 -25.54 4.21 -1.96
C ALA A 238 -26.29 2.95 -1.51
N ASP A 239 -25.77 2.22 -0.52
CA ASP A 239 -26.42 1.02 0.05
C ASP A 239 -27.79 1.38 0.64
N ARG A 240 -27.87 2.47 1.42
CA ARG A 240 -29.15 2.93 1.98
C ARG A 240 -30.17 3.26 0.89
N TRP A 241 -29.75 3.89 -0.19
CA TRP A 241 -30.63 4.16 -1.33
C TRP A 241 -31.04 2.89 -2.06
N ALA A 242 -30.13 1.91 -2.19
CA ALA A 242 -30.44 0.61 -2.78
C ALA A 242 -31.54 -0.12 -1.97
N THR A 243 -31.48 -0.10 -0.63
CA THR A 243 -32.55 -0.68 0.22
C THR A 243 -33.90 -0.02 -0.05
N TRP A 244 -33.95 1.33 -0.15
CA TRP A 244 -35.19 2.03 -0.48
C TRP A 244 -35.70 1.67 -1.88
N ILE A 245 -34.81 1.51 -2.86
CA ILE A 245 -35.17 1.07 -4.21
C ILE A 245 -35.79 -0.34 -4.17
N VAL A 246 -35.24 -1.27 -3.39
CA VAL A 246 -35.81 -2.62 -3.24
C VAL A 246 -37.22 -2.57 -2.68
N VAL A 247 -37.47 -1.77 -1.62
CA VAL A 247 -38.81 -1.62 -1.04
C VAL A 247 -39.79 -1.03 -2.06
N ILE A 248 -39.38 0.00 -2.81
CA ILE A 248 -40.20 0.61 -3.86
C ILE A 248 -40.49 -0.40 -4.97
N ALA A 249 -39.50 -1.17 -5.39
CA ALA A 249 -39.65 -2.17 -6.45
C ALA A 249 -40.63 -3.29 -6.05
N LEU A 250 -40.49 -3.83 -4.84
CA LEU A 250 -41.39 -4.86 -4.31
C LEU A 250 -42.83 -4.36 -4.17
N THR A 251 -43.00 -3.15 -3.63
CA THR A 251 -44.34 -2.54 -3.48
C THR A 251 -44.97 -2.19 -4.82
N ALA A 252 -44.20 -1.68 -5.78
CA ALA A 252 -44.67 -1.40 -7.14
C ALA A 252 -45.00 -2.67 -7.92
N ALA A 253 -44.19 -3.72 -7.80
CA ALA A 253 -44.43 -5.02 -8.44
C ALA A 253 -45.70 -5.68 -7.88
N ALA A 254 -45.82 -5.75 -6.55
CA ALA A 254 -47.01 -6.29 -5.89
C ALA A 254 -48.26 -5.46 -6.22
N GLY A 255 -48.18 -4.13 -6.17
CA GLY A 255 -49.28 -3.24 -6.53
C GLY A 255 -49.72 -3.42 -7.98
N THR A 256 -48.77 -3.51 -8.91
CA THR A 256 -49.08 -3.74 -10.34
C THR A 256 -49.76 -5.08 -10.53
N TRP A 257 -49.24 -6.14 -9.91
CA TRP A 257 -49.85 -7.47 -9.98
C TRP A 257 -51.28 -7.48 -9.42
N LEU A 258 -51.53 -6.81 -8.29
CA LEU A 258 -52.85 -6.73 -7.67
C LEU A 258 -53.87 -5.99 -8.55
N VAL A 259 -53.44 -4.97 -9.29
CA VAL A 259 -54.33 -4.19 -10.18
C VAL A 259 -54.55 -4.87 -11.53
N THR A 260 -53.49 -5.42 -12.15
CA THR A 260 -53.57 -5.97 -13.52
C THR A 260 -53.85 -7.47 -13.56
N GLY A 261 -53.52 -8.21 -12.49
CA GLY A 261 -53.50 -9.67 -12.48
C GLY A 261 -52.34 -10.30 -13.27
N GLU A 262 -51.51 -9.48 -13.94
CA GLU A 262 -50.45 -9.95 -14.82
C GLU A 262 -49.11 -10.06 -14.08
N ILE A 263 -48.73 -11.29 -13.70
CA ILE A 263 -47.47 -11.57 -12.99
C ILE A 263 -46.23 -11.18 -13.82
N ILE A 264 -46.31 -11.28 -15.15
CA ILE A 264 -45.21 -10.91 -16.06
C ILE A 264 -44.81 -9.44 -15.83
N ARG A 265 -45.78 -8.52 -15.72
CA ARG A 265 -45.49 -7.09 -15.48
C ARG A 265 -44.82 -6.85 -14.14
N ALA A 266 -45.21 -7.60 -13.11
CA ALA A 266 -44.59 -7.51 -11.80
C ALA A 266 -43.13 -7.98 -11.83
N VAL A 267 -42.86 -9.09 -12.53
CA VAL A 267 -41.49 -9.57 -12.73
C VAL A 267 -40.66 -8.59 -13.56
N THR A 268 -41.22 -7.98 -14.60
CA THR A 268 -40.54 -6.92 -15.36
C THR A 268 -40.14 -5.75 -14.46
N ILE A 269 -41.01 -5.32 -13.54
CA ILE A 269 -40.68 -4.27 -12.57
C ILE A 269 -39.50 -4.70 -11.68
N LEU A 270 -39.51 -5.93 -11.16
CA LEU A 270 -38.40 -6.42 -10.34
C LEU A 270 -37.08 -6.42 -11.11
N VAL A 271 -37.06 -6.85 -12.37
CA VAL A 271 -35.84 -6.85 -13.20
C VAL A 271 -35.35 -5.42 -13.47
N VAL A 272 -36.25 -4.52 -13.89
CA VAL A 272 -35.89 -3.15 -14.29
C VAL A 272 -35.39 -2.33 -13.10
N PHE A 273 -35.90 -2.58 -11.91
CA PHE A 273 -35.52 -1.84 -10.71
C PHE A 273 -34.22 -2.32 -10.05
N CYS A 274 -33.45 -3.27 -10.63
CA CYS A 274 -32.20 -3.67 -9.99
C CYS A 274 -31.26 -2.46 -9.78
N PRO A 275 -30.89 -2.12 -8.53
CA PRO A 275 -29.95 -1.02 -8.25
C PRO A 275 -28.49 -1.42 -8.48
N CYS A 276 -28.24 -2.49 -9.24
CA CYS A 276 -26.94 -3.09 -9.48
C CYS A 276 -25.86 -2.04 -9.83
N ALA A 277 -26.10 -1.19 -10.83
CA ALA A 277 -25.15 -0.16 -11.23
C ALA A 277 -24.90 0.91 -10.14
N LEU A 278 -25.90 1.23 -9.33
CA LEU A 278 -25.80 2.23 -8.25
C LEU A 278 -24.88 1.74 -7.13
N VAL A 279 -25.06 0.48 -6.72
CA VAL A 279 -24.26 -0.14 -5.66
C VAL A 279 -22.81 -0.27 -6.10
N LEU A 280 -22.58 -0.68 -7.35
CA LEU A 280 -21.25 -0.95 -7.91
C LEU A 280 -20.43 0.29 -8.25
N ALA A 281 -21.09 1.39 -8.65
CA ALA A 281 -20.39 2.57 -9.17
C ALA A 281 -19.39 3.16 -8.15
N THR A 282 -19.79 3.20 -6.88
CA THR A 282 -19.03 3.85 -5.81
C THR A 282 -17.77 3.09 -5.39
N PRO A 283 -17.83 1.80 -4.99
CA PRO A 283 -16.64 1.04 -4.62
C PRO A 283 -15.64 0.93 -5.78
N THR A 284 -16.13 0.73 -7.00
CA THR A 284 -15.33 0.70 -8.22
C THR A 284 -14.55 2.02 -8.40
N ALA A 285 -15.22 3.17 -8.31
CA ALA A 285 -14.59 4.47 -8.46
C ALA A 285 -13.53 4.74 -7.36
N ILE A 286 -13.83 4.40 -6.11
CA ILE A 286 -12.91 4.58 -4.98
C ILE A 286 -11.68 3.68 -5.14
N MET A 287 -11.88 2.40 -5.47
CA MET A 287 -10.78 1.46 -5.66
C MET A 287 -9.89 1.85 -6.85
N ALA A 288 -10.48 2.28 -7.96
CA ALA A 288 -9.72 2.82 -9.09
C ALA A 288 -8.92 4.08 -8.70
N ALA A 289 -9.51 4.97 -7.88
CA ALA A 289 -8.82 6.15 -7.39
C ALA A 289 -7.64 5.79 -6.47
N ILE A 290 -7.84 4.91 -5.49
CA ILE A 290 -6.77 4.42 -4.58
C ILE A 290 -5.63 3.81 -5.40
N GLY A 291 -5.95 2.88 -6.32
CA GLY A 291 -4.96 2.21 -7.15
C GLY A 291 -4.17 3.17 -8.06
N ASN A 292 -4.75 4.29 -8.48
CA ASN A 292 -4.04 5.30 -9.27
C ASN A 292 -3.17 6.22 -8.42
N VAL A 293 -3.64 6.69 -7.25
CA VAL A 293 -2.83 7.59 -6.40
C VAL A 293 -1.68 6.86 -5.73
N THR A 294 -1.82 5.55 -5.46
CA THR A 294 -0.73 4.72 -4.93
C THR A 294 0.44 4.61 -5.91
N LYS A 295 0.19 4.61 -7.23
CA LYS A 295 1.26 4.64 -8.25
C LYS A 295 2.08 5.94 -8.23
N LEU A 296 1.57 6.98 -7.59
CA LEU A 296 2.23 8.27 -7.40
C LEU A 296 2.87 8.40 -6.01
N GLY A 297 3.01 7.29 -5.26
CA GLY A 297 3.54 7.30 -3.90
C GLY A 297 2.56 7.82 -2.84
N VAL A 298 1.28 8.05 -3.19
CA VAL A 298 0.26 8.52 -2.25
C VAL A 298 -0.53 7.33 -1.71
N LEU A 299 -0.31 7.03 -0.44
CA LEU A 299 -0.97 5.92 0.25
C LEU A 299 -2.28 6.38 0.89
N VAL A 300 -3.38 5.71 0.53
CA VAL A 300 -4.72 6.01 1.05
C VAL A 300 -5.20 4.81 1.87
N ARG A 301 -5.30 5.00 3.20
CA ARG A 301 -5.70 3.93 4.13
C ARG A 301 -7.21 3.68 4.17
N GLU A 302 -8.05 4.69 3.91
CA GLU A 302 -9.50 4.56 4.02
C GLU A 302 -10.19 5.20 2.81
N GLY A 303 -11.22 4.55 2.26
CA GLY A 303 -11.99 5.11 1.14
C GLY A 303 -12.64 6.46 1.46
N ASP A 304 -13.00 6.70 2.72
CA ASP A 304 -13.55 7.98 3.16
C ASP A 304 -12.50 9.11 3.20
N ALA A 305 -11.20 8.78 3.22
CA ALA A 305 -10.12 9.75 3.16
C ALA A 305 -10.13 10.48 1.82
N LEU A 306 -10.44 9.82 0.71
CA LEU A 306 -10.59 10.46 -0.60
C LEU A 306 -11.76 11.44 -0.62
N GLU A 307 -12.91 11.08 -0.03
CA GLU A 307 -14.05 11.98 0.09
C GLU A 307 -13.74 13.20 0.96
N ARG A 308 -13.04 12.99 2.08
CA ARG A 308 -12.61 14.08 2.98
C ARG A 308 -11.63 14.99 2.26
N LEU A 309 -10.63 14.41 1.58
CA LEU A 309 -9.61 15.12 0.82
C LEU A 309 -10.22 16.01 -0.27
N ALA A 310 -11.23 15.52 -0.99
CA ALA A 310 -11.95 16.30 -2.00
C ALA A 310 -12.66 17.55 -1.42
N LYS A 311 -12.94 17.57 -0.11
CA LYS A 311 -13.58 18.70 0.60
C LYS A 311 -12.56 19.59 1.33
N VAL A 312 -11.29 19.20 1.39
CA VAL A 312 -10.24 19.99 2.04
C VAL A 312 -10.01 21.27 1.25
N ARG A 313 -10.06 22.42 1.94
CA ARG A 313 -9.74 23.75 1.38
C ARG A 313 -8.53 24.42 2.02
N LYS A 314 -8.07 23.86 3.14
CA LYS A 314 -6.97 24.38 3.94
C LYS A 314 -6.09 23.21 4.31
N VAL A 315 -4.80 23.35 4.05
CA VAL A 315 -3.79 22.36 4.43
C VAL A 315 -2.91 23.02 5.49
N ALA A 316 -2.86 22.41 6.66
CA ALA A 316 -1.90 22.78 7.69
C ALA A 316 -0.73 21.82 7.58
N PHE A 317 0.45 22.37 7.30
CA PHE A 317 1.68 21.60 7.26
C PHE A 317 2.34 21.64 8.64
N ASP A 318 2.78 20.48 9.12
CA ASP A 318 3.80 20.49 10.14
C ASP A 318 5.11 21.02 9.51
N LYS A 319 5.96 21.67 10.30
CA LYS A 319 7.22 22.20 9.77
C LYS A 319 8.26 21.09 9.72
N THR A 320 8.53 20.48 10.88
CA THR A 320 9.68 19.60 11.08
C THR A 320 9.40 18.24 10.47
N GLY A 321 10.21 17.80 9.49
CA GLY A 321 10.03 16.50 8.84
C GLY A 321 8.91 16.45 7.80
N THR A 322 8.18 17.55 7.58
CA THR A 322 7.24 17.69 6.46
C THR A 322 7.70 18.77 5.48
N LEU A 323 7.91 20.01 5.95
CA LEU A 323 8.49 21.09 5.13
C LEU A 323 10.02 21.12 5.18
N THR A 324 10.61 20.50 6.21
CA THR A 324 12.06 20.41 6.39
C THR A 324 12.53 18.97 6.33
N TYR A 325 13.82 18.78 6.01
CA TYR A 325 14.47 17.47 6.00
C TYR A 325 14.57 16.79 7.38
N GLY A 326 14.09 17.42 8.45
CA GLY A 326 14.10 16.85 9.81
C GLY A 326 15.50 16.66 10.42
N ARG A 327 16.55 17.10 9.73
CA ARG A 327 17.96 16.99 10.14
C ARG A 327 18.52 18.40 10.36
N PRO A 328 18.88 18.79 11.60
CA PRO A 328 19.52 20.07 11.84
C PRO A 328 20.91 20.11 11.19
N GLU A 329 21.30 21.27 10.66
CA GLU A 329 22.62 21.52 10.08
C GLU A 329 23.15 22.87 10.56
N VAL A 330 24.46 22.94 10.79
CA VAL A 330 25.13 24.18 11.15
C VAL A 330 25.35 25.00 9.88
N VAL A 331 24.62 26.11 9.75
CA VAL A 331 24.68 26.99 8.57
C VAL A 331 25.70 28.12 8.72
N ALA A 332 25.99 28.52 9.94
CA ALA A 332 26.93 29.60 10.25
C ALA A 332 27.53 29.40 11.63
N VAL A 333 28.80 29.76 11.76
CA VAL A 333 29.50 29.91 13.03
C VAL A 333 29.94 31.36 13.08
N GLY A 334 29.83 31.99 14.25
CA GLY A 334 30.24 33.39 14.43
C GLY A 334 30.87 33.57 15.79
N THR A 335 31.91 34.39 15.83
CA THR A 335 32.55 34.84 17.07
C THR A 335 32.12 36.25 17.43
N ILE A 336 32.33 36.64 18.67
CA ILE A 336 32.09 38.01 19.14
C ILE A 336 33.31 38.87 18.79
N GLU A 337 33.09 40.14 18.46
CA GLU A 337 34.18 41.08 18.15
C GLU A 337 35.17 41.19 19.32
N GLY A 338 36.47 41.07 19.04
CA GLY A 338 37.53 41.04 20.06
C GLY A 338 37.74 39.68 20.74
N SER A 339 37.07 38.61 20.30
CA SER A 339 37.35 37.24 20.73
C SER A 339 38.80 36.84 20.43
N LYS A 340 39.43 36.13 21.38
CA LYS A 340 40.76 35.52 21.19
C LYS A 340 40.72 34.22 20.38
N VAL A 341 39.52 33.70 20.14
CA VAL A 341 39.25 32.44 19.46
C VAL A 341 38.59 32.77 18.13
N ASP A 342 39.12 32.21 17.04
CA ASP A 342 38.53 32.33 15.70
C ASP A 342 37.31 31.39 15.53
N GLU A 343 36.59 31.51 14.42
CA GLU A 343 35.38 30.70 14.17
C GLU A 343 35.68 29.20 14.05
N GLU A 344 36.87 28.85 13.56
CA GLU A 344 37.27 27.46 13.31
C GLU A 344 37.65 26.76 14.61
N GLN A 345 38.44 27.41 15.44
CA GLN A 345 38.77 27.00 16.80
C GLN A 345 37.51 26.90 17.67
N LEU A 346 36.60 27.88 17.56
CA LEU A 346 35.32 27.82 18.27
C LEU A 346 34.52 26.59 17.83
N TYR A 347 34.40 26.35 16.54
CA TYR A 347 33.63 25.21 16.02
C TYR A 347 34.25 23.88 16.46
N SER A 348 35.57 23.74 16.36
CA SER A 348 36.31 22.55 16.82
C SER A 348 36.11 22.25 18.31
N LEU A 349 36.17 23.28 19.15
CA LEU A 349 35.96 23.15 20.60
C LEU A 349 34.53 22.71 20.94
N VAL A 350 33.53 23.32 20.30
CA VAL A 350 32.12 22.97 20.52
C VAL A 350 31.81 21.58 19.99
N ALA A 351 32.33 21.21 18.82
CA ALA A 351 32.20 19.86 18.29
C ALA A 351 32.87 18.82 19.19
N SER A 352 34.02 19.14 19.79
CA SER A 352 34.70 18.26 20.74
C SER A 352 33.88 18.10 22.03
N ALA A 353 33.30 19.18 22.55
CA ALA A 353 32.41 19.13 23.71
C ALA A 353 31.14 18.30 23.44
N GLU A 354 30.56 18.43 22.25
CA GLU A 354 29.33 17.72 21.83
C GLU A 354 29.61 16.31 21.28
N SER A 355 30.87 15.86 21.19
CA SER A 355 31.24 14.55 20.61
C SER A 355 30.58 13.34 21.26
N MET A 356 30.18 13.47 22.54
CA MET A 356 29.50 12.44 23.33
C MET A 356 27.98 12.70 23.47
N SER A 357 27.45 13.73 22.80
CA SER A 357 26.07 14.19 22.93
C SER A 357 25.12 13.40 22.02
N GLU A 358 24.07 12.83 22.63
CA GLU A 358 23.01 12.14 21.89
C GLU A 358 21.93 13.10 21.35
N HIS A 359 21.99 14.38 21.71
CA HIS A 359 21.00 15.36 21.29
C HIS A 359 21.13 15.66 19.78
N PRO A 360 20.02 15.77 19.01
CA PRO A 360 20.07 16.01 17.56
C PRO A 360 20.89 17.23 17.14
N LEU A 361 20.91 18.28 17.97
CA LEU A 361 21.74 19.47 17.72
C LEU A 361 23.24 19.21 17.97
N GLY A 362 23.60 18.45 19.01
CA GLY A 362 24.99 18.07 19.27
C GLY A 362 25.56 17.23 18.13
N LYS A 363 24.78 16.23 17.68
CA LYS A 363 25.11 15.43 16.49
C LYS A 363 25.26 16.28 15.23
N ALA A 364 24.42 17.29 15.04
CA ALA A 364 24.52 18.20 13.89
C ALA A 364 25.80 19.04 13.92
N VAL A 365 26.24 19.49 15.10
CA VAL A 365 27.50 20.23 15.29
C VAL A 365 28.70 19.34 14.98
N VAL A 366 28.75 18.13 15.55
CA VAL A 366 29.85 17.17 15.33
C VAL A 366 29.95 16.80 13.85
N ARG A 367 28.84 16.38 13.24
CA ARG A 367 28.79 16.02 11.81
C ARG A 367 29.18 17.19 10.91
N GLY A 368 28.72 18.39 11.23
CA GLY A 368 29.03 19.59 10.44
C GLY A 368 30.51 19.97 10.52
N TRP A 369 31.16 19.78 11.67
CA TRP A 369 32.61 19.96 11.80
C TRP A 369 33.37 18.91 11.00
N GLU A 370 33.02 17.62 11.14
CA GLU A 370 33.67 16.52 10.41
C GLU A 370 33.60 16.73 8.88
N GLN A 371 32.45 17.16 8.36
CA GLN A 371 32.27 17.48 6.94
C GLN A 371 33.14 18.67 6.50
N ARG A 372 33.23 19.72 7.33
CA ARG A 372 34.03 20.92 7.03
C ARG A 372 35.54 20.63 7.10
N ALA A 373 35.98 19.86 8.09
CA ALA A 373 37.36 19.46 8.25
C ALA A 373 37.82 18.48 7.15
N ALA A 374 36.91 17.64 6.64
CA ALA A 374 37.17 16.79 5.47
C ALA A 374 37.21 17.57 4.14
N ALA A 375 36.57 18.73 4.06
CA ALA A 375 36.53 19.59 2.87
C ALA A 375 37.65 20.63 2.82
N ALA A 376 38.37 20.87 3.93
CA ALA A 376 39.51 21.77 3.96
C ALA A 376 40.68 21.16 3.13
N PRO A 377 41.19 21.86 2.10
CA PRO A 377 42.38 21.42 1.38
C PRO A 377 43.55 21.41 2.36
N GLY A 378 44.18 20.25 2.57
CA GLY A 378 45.41 20.17 3.35
C GLY A 378 46.44 21.16 2.82
N GLU A 379 46.88 22.09 3.67
CA GLU A 379 47.95 23.01 3.33
C GLU A 379 49.18 22.24 2.86
N ALA A 380 49.78 22.77 1.80
CA ALA A 380 50.84 22.17 1.02
C ALA A 380 52.04 21.74 1.88
N ALA A 381 52.29 20.44 1.93
CA ALA A 381 53.63 19.91 2.14
C ALA A 381 54.46 20.18 0.87
N THR A 382 55.11 21.34 0.79
CA THR A 382 56.17 21.56 -0.19
C THR A 382 57.47 20.89 0.27
N ALA A 383 57.96 20.02 -0.62
CA ALA A 383 59.35 19.64 -0.88
C ALA A 383 60.00 18.50 -0.05
N GLU A 384 60.25 17.41 -0.79
CA GLU A 384 61.34 16.43 -0.67
C GLU A 384 61.23 15.32 0.39
N ALA A 385 60.61 14.19 0.01
CA ALA A 385 61.23 12.86 -0.05
C ALA A 385 60.20 11.80 -0.49
N SER A 386 60.58 10.97 -1.46
CA SER A 386 59.82 9.80 -1.86
C SER A 386 59.85 8.70 -0.79
N ALA A 387 58.77 7.91 -0.76
CA ALA A 387 58.59 6.63 -0.06
C ALA A 387 57.93 6.68 1.32
N ALA A 388 56.60 6.79 1.33
CA ALA A 388 55.67 6.03 2.19
C ALA A 388 54.23 6.48 1.85
N ALA A 389 53.57 5.75 0.95
CA ALA A 389 52.14 5.95 0.68
C ALA A 389 51.33 5.16 1.73
N ASP A 390 51.28 5.68 2.96
CA ASP A 390 50.39 5.22 4.04
C ASP A 390 50.16 6.38 5.01
N ALA A 391 49.42 7.39 4.57
CA ALA A 391 48.78 8.38 5.43
C ALA A 391 47.71 9.09 4.61
N ALA A 392 46.54 8.49 4.53
CA ALA A 392 45.35 9.21 4.10
C ALA A 392 45.18 10.44 5.00
N SER A 393 45.02 11.60 4.37
CA SER A 393 44.66 12.89 4.96
C SER A 393 43.50 12.74 5.96
N ALA A 394 43.83 12.52 7.23
CA ALA A 394 42.87 12.47 8.31
C ALA A 394 42.56 13.91 8.74
N ALA A 395 41.28 14.28 8.66
CA ALA A 395 40.77 15.46 9.36
C ALA A 395 41.26 15.43 10.84
N PRO A 396 41.59 16.58 11.46
CA PRO A 396 42.03 16.60 12.85
C PRO A 396 41.00 15.88 13.73
N ALA A 397 41.43 14.77 14.34
CA ALA A 397 40.58 13.96 15.19
C ALA A 397 40.06 14.83 16.34
N LEU A 398 38.73 14.88 16.50
CA LEU A 398 38.10 15.60 17.61
C LEU A 398 38.69 15.15 18.93
N ALA A 399 39.13 16.11 19.75
CA ALA A 399 39.65 15.83 21.08
C ALA A 399 38.50 15.30 21.94
N ARG A 400 38.63 14.07 22.44
CA ARG A 400 37.61 13.54 23.35
C ARG A 400 37.63 14.32 24.66
N PRO A 401 36.47 14.80 25.14
CA PRO A 401 36.42 15.56 26.37
C PRO A 401 36.84 14.68 27.56
N SER A 402 37.65 15.25 28.44
CA SER A 402 38.13 14.63 29.69
C SER A 402 37.05 14.55 30.77
N SER A 403 36.03 15.40 30.69
CA SER A 403 34.80 15.33 31.48
C SER A 403 33.60 15.66 30.59
N PHE A 404 32.45 15.00 30.82
CA PHE A 404 31.22 15.22 30.07
C PHE A 404 30.01 15.06 31.00
N ASP A 405 29.12 16.04 31.01
CA ASP A 405 27.85 16.03 31.75
C ASP A 405 26.75 16.72 30.93
N MET A 406 25.59 16.07 30.80
CA MET A 406 24.41 16.67 30.19
C MET A 406 23.61 17.40 31.25
N VAL A 407 23.53 18.72 31.15
CA VAL A 407 22.78 19.56 32.09
C VAL A 407 21.38 19.81 31.51
N PRO A 408 20.31 19.25 32.11
CA PRO A 408 18.96 19.40 31.59
C PRO A 408 18.56 20.87 31.40
N GLY A 409 18.09 21.21 30.20
CA GLY A 409 17.70 22.58 29.83
C GLY A 409 18.86 23.59 29.71
N ARG A 410 20.12 23.16 29.88
CA ARG A 410 21.31 24.04 29.78
C ARG A 410 22.39 23.52 28.83
N GLY A 411 22.22 22.33 28.24
CA GLY A 411 23.13 21.78 27.23
C GLY A 411 24.22 20.90 27.82
N VAL A 412 25.39 20.87 27.20
CA VAL A 412 26.53 20.04 27.61
C VAL A 412 27.53 20.86 28.42
N ARG A 413 28.06 20.27 29.48
CA ARG A 413 29.29 20.72 30.15
C ARG A 413 30.39 19.71 29.87
N ALA A 414 31.46 20.16 29.23
CA ALA A 414 32.62 19.32 28.93
C ALA A 414 33.94 20.05 29.19
N SER A 415 34.99 19.28 29.48
CA SER A 415 36.37 19.77 29.54
C SER A 415 37.16 19.20 28.36
N VAL A 416 37.42 20.04 27.36
CA VAL A 416 38.16 19.69 26.14
C VAL A 416 39.59 20.20 26.24
#